data_AF-A0A1F4RYV8-F1
#
_entry.id   AF-A0A1F4RYV8-F1
#
_cell.length_a   1.000
_cell.length_b   1.000
_cell.length_c   1.000
_cell.angle_alpha   90.00
_cell.angle_beta   90.00
_cell.angle_gamma   90.00
#
_symmetry.space_group_name_H-M   'P 1'
#
loop_
_entity.id
_entity.type
_entity.pdbx_description
1 polymer ?
#
loop_
_entity_poly.entity_id
_entity_poly.type
_entity_poly.pdbx_seq_one_letter_code
_entity_poly.pdbx_strand_id
1 'polypeptide(L)'
;MDTNLQEHEWIQKREILPFLSDKKELEEKEIGKIEFFEAGLKNEIKRSDTVDNAVIKIVRMALAAEFGPSFVKSKGVDKMILTIVNGIMSDNVLRKQSLLIIDRFAR
;
A
#
# COMPACT_ATOMS: atom_id res chain seq x y z
N MET A 1 -5.28 -35.15 18.29
CA MET A 1 -4.76 -34.47 17.08
C MET A 1 -4.83 -33.00 17.40
N ASP A 2 -3.83 -32.53 18.14
CA ASP A 2 -3.76 -31.14 18.60
C ASP A 2 -3.39 -30.28 17.39
N THR A 3 -4.31 -29.38 17.04
CA THR A 3 -4.12 -28.42 15.95
C THR A 3 -3.12 -27.40 16.44
N ASN A 4 -1.87 -27.59 16.04
CA ASN A 4 -0.75 -26.72 16.33
C ASN A 4 -0.94 -25.43 15.52
N LEU A 5 -1.75 -24.51 16.03
CA LEU A 5 -1.76 -23.11 15.60
C LEU A 5 -0.40 -22.54 15.97
N GLN A 6 0.55 -22.62 15.04
CA GLN A 6 1.82 -21.93 15.16
C GLN A 6 1.53 -20.41 15.17
N GLU A 7 1.33 -19.89 16.39
CA GLU A 7 1.47 -18.48 16.73
C GLU A 7 2.82 -18.02 16.18
N HIS A 8 2.81 -17.39 15.01
CA HIS A 8 3.97 -16.67 14.51
C HIS A 8 4.05 -15.40 15.35
N GLU A 9 4.79 -15.49 16.46
CA GLU A 9 5.22 -14.34 17.23
C GLU A 9 5.71 -13.25 16.27
N TRP A 10 5.01 -12.11 16.31
CA TRP A 10 5.27 -10.88 15.57
C TRP A 10 6.57 -10.21 16.05
N ILE A 11 7.69 -10.92 15.93
CA ILE A 11 9.00 -10.46 16.35
C ILE A 11 9.88 -10.49 15.12
N GLN A 12 9.99 -9.33 14.45
CA GLN A 12 11.25 -8.76 13.98
C GLN A 12 11.01 -7.53 13.10
N LYS A 13 11.46 -6.36 13.57
CA LYS A 13 12.00 -5.23 12.78
C LYS A 13 11.52 -5.11 11.31
N ARG A 14 10.23 -4.96 11.06
CA ARG A 14 9.76 -4.58 9.72
C ARG A 14 9.47 -3.08 9.70
N GLU A 15 9.99 -2.42 8.65
CA GLU A 15 9.71 -1.04 8.28
C GLU A 15 8.22 -0.88 7.85
N ILE A 16 7.26 -1.45 8.58
CA ILE A 16 5.85 -1.37 8.21
C ILE A 16 5.37 0.05 8.51
N LEU A 17 4.56 0.62 7.62
CA LEU A 17 3.91 1.93 7.81
C LEU A 17 3.33 2.00 9.24
N PRO A 18 3.95 2.76 10.16
CA PRO A 18 3.71 2.61 11.59
C PRO A 18 2.28 3.01 12.01
N PHE A 19 1.53 3.67 11.12
CA PHE A 19 0.13 4.03 11.31
C PHE A 19 -0.88 2.93 10.95
N LEU A 20 -0.47 1.84 10.29
CA LEU A 20 -1.34 0.67 10.05
C LEU A 20 -1.37 -0.30 11.24
N SER A 21 -0.48 -0.10 12.22
CA SER A 21 -0.18 -1.04 13.30
C SER A 21 -0.92 -0.71 14.61
N ASP A 22 -2.21 -0.38 14.54
CA ASP A 22 -3.05 -0.39 15.75
C ASP A 22 -3.34 -1.83 16.14
N LYS A 23 -2.44 -2.45 16.93
CA LYS A 23 -2.60 -3.69 17.75
C LYS A 23 -3.65 -4.70 17.26
N LYS A 24 -3.68 -5.00 15.97
CA LYS A 24 -4.61 -5.97 15.40
C LYS A 24 -3.77 -7.11 14.86
N GLU A 25 -4.05 -8.32 15.31
CA GLU A 25 -3.52 -9.53 14.69
C GLU A 25 -4.02 -9.53 13.25
N LEU A 26 -3.11 -9.26 12.32
CA LEU A 26 -3.41 -9.31 10.89
C LEU A 26 -3.36 -10.77 10.45
N GLU A 27 -4.31 -11.15 9.60
CA GLU A 27 -4.29 -12.47 8.98
C GLU A 27 -3.07 -12.60 8.05
N GLU A 28 -2.53 -13.81 7.87
CA GLU A 28 -1.37 -14.07 6.99
C GLU A 28 -1.57 -13.51 5.57
N LYS A 29 -2.81 -13.55 5.07
CA LYS A 29 -3.18 -12.97 3.77
C LYS A 29 -3.04 -11.45 3.74
N GLU A 30 -3.37 -10.76 4.82
CA GLU A 30 -3.25 -9.30 4.92
C GLU A 30 -1.78 -8.88 4.98
N ILE A 31 -0.95 -9.65 5.70
CA ILE A 31 0.50 -9.45 5.73
C ILE A 31 1.08 -9.56 4.32
N GLY A 32 0.73 -10.62 3.58
CA GLY A 32 1.20 -10.81 2.20
C GLY A 32 0.81 -9.66 1.27
N LYS A 33 -0.40 -9.10 1.42
CA LYS A 33 -0.83 -7.91 0.66
C LYS A 33 0.01 -6.68 0.99
N ILE A 34 0.29 -6.44 2.27
CA ILE A 34 1.10 -5.30 2.73
C ILE A 34 2.54 -5.44 2.22
N GLU A 35 3.13 -6.62 2.31
CA GLU A 35 4.48 -6.88 1.80
C GLU A 35 4.58 -6.64 0.28
N PHE A 36 3.62 -7.16 -0.49
CA PHE A 36 3.55 -6.94 -1.93
C PHE A 36 3.44 -5.44 -2.26
N PHE A 37 2.57 -4.73 -1.54
CA PHE A 37 2.40 -3.29 -1.69
C PHE A 37 3.70 -2.52 -1.44
N GLU A 38 4.37 -2.76 -0.31
CA GLU A 38 5.63 -2.08 0.04
C GLU A 38 6.75 -2.38 -0.95
N ALA A 39 6.88 -3.64 -1.39
CA ALA A 39 7.86 -4.02 -2.41
C ALA A 39 7.58 -3.31 -3.75
N GLY A 40 6.31 -3.18 -4.14
CA GLY A 40 5.90 -2.42 -5.31
C GLY A 40 6.26 -0.94 -5.19
N LEU A 41 5.96 -0.30 -4.06
CA LEU A 41 6.27 1.11 -3.83
C LEU A 41 7.78 1.41 -3.90
N LYS A 42 8.62 0.53 -3.34
CA LYS A 42 10.10 0.67 -3.38
C LYS A 42 10.64 0.73 -4.82
N ASN A 43 9.97 0.08 -5.76
CA ASN A 43 10.41 0.04 -7.17
C ASN A 43 9.78 1.16 -8.01
N GLU A 44 8.56 1.56 -7.68
CA GLU A 44 7.77 2.48 -8.50
C GLU A 44 7.95 3.95 -8.12
N ILE A 45 8.05 4.29 -6.84
CA ILE A 45 8.16 5.68 -6.38
C ILE A 45 9.60 6.19 -6.58
N LYS A 46 9.73 7.34 -7.24
CA LYS A 46 11.01 7.99 -7.56
C LYS A 46 11.02 9.44 -7.07
N ARG A 47 12.19 9.97 -6.71
CA ARG A 47 12.35 11.39 -6.33
C ARG A 47 11.92 12.39 -7.40
N SER A 48 11.96 11.99 -8.67
CA SER A 48 11.53 12.82 -9.78
C SER A 48 10.02 12.82 -10.01
N ASP A 49 9.26 12.02 -9.27
CA ASP A 49 7.80 11.99 -9.41
C ASP A 49 7.19 13.28 -8.88
N THR A 50 6.17 13.79 -9.59
CA THR A 50 5.26 14.75 -8.99
C THR A 50 4.43 14.06 -7.90
N VAL A 51 3.90 14.84 -6.95
CA VAL A 51 3.02 14.30 -5.90
C VAL A 51 1.87 13.50 -6.52
N ASP A 52 1.19 14.05 -7.53
CA ASP A 52 0.07 13.37 -8.20
C ASP A 52 0.49 12.03 -8.82
N ASN A 53 1.64 11.99 -9.51
CA ASN A 53 2.16 10.75 -10.10
C ASN A 53 2.50 9.71 -9.04
N ALA A 54 3.08 10.13 -7.92
CA ALA A 54 3.40 9.24 -6.82
C ALA A 54 2.13 8.70 -6.13
N VAL A 55 1.10 9.54 -5.95
CA VAL A 55 -0.21 9.08 -5.42
C VAL A 55 -0.90 8.13 -6.40
N ILE A 56 -0.83 8.36 -7.72
CA ILE A 56 -1.32 7.41 -8.73
C ILE A 56 -0.64 6.04 -8.58
N LYS A 57 0.68 6.01 -8.37
CA LYS A 57 1.45 4.76 -8.16
C LYS A 57 1.05 4.07 -6.87
N ILE A 58 0.84 4.82 -5.79
CA ILE A 58 0.34 4.31 -4.51
C ILE A 58 -1.01 3.61 -4.71
N VAL A 59 -1.98 4.30 -5.31
CA VAL A 59 -3.32 3.74 -5.54
C VAL A 59 -3.25 2.52 -6.44
N ARG A 60 -2.44 2.56 -7.51
CA ARG A 60 -2.27 1.43 -8.42
C ARG A 60 -1.69 0.21 -7.69
N MET A 61 -0.66 0.39 -6.86
CA MET A 61 -0.07 -0.73 -6.11
C MET A 61 -1.02 -1.27 -5.05
N ALA A 62 -1.79 -0.42 -4.36
CA ALA A 62 -2.79 -0.86 -3.40
C ALA A 62 -3.85 -1.75 -4.08
N LEU A 63 -4.35 -1.34 -5.24
CA LEU A 63 -5.30 -2.13 -6.03
C LEU A 63 -4.70 -3.44 -6.55
N ALA A 64 -3.43 -3.43 -6.95
CA ALA A 64 -2.73 -4.64 -7.38
C ALA A 64 -2.50 -5.62 -6.23
N ALA A 65 -2.24 -5.12 -5.02
CA ALA A 65 -2.14 -5.95 -3.82
C ALA A 65 -3.49 -6.58 -3.44
N GLU A 66 -4.57 -5.82 -3.54
CA GLU A 66 -5.90 -6.25 -3.14
C GLU A 66 -6.55 -7.21 -4.13
N PHE A 67 -6.49 -6.89 -5.43
CA PHE A 67 -7.22 -7.58 -6.50
C PHE A 67 -6.31 -8.32 -7.50
N GLY A 68 -5.00 -8.25 -7.30
CA GLY A 68 -3.99 -8.88 -8.15
C GLY A 68 -3.47 -7.98 -9.28
N PRO A 69 -2.26 -8.25 -9.83
CA PRO A 69 -1.63 -7.41 -10.86
C PRO A 69 -2.37 -7.36 -12.20
N SER A 70 -3.21 -8.35 -12.50
CA SER A 70 -4.04 -8.38 -13.71
C SER A 70 -5.16 -7.34 -13.64
N PHE A 71 -5.67 -7.05 -12.43
CA PHE A 71 -6.73 -6.07 -12.23
C PHE A 71 -6.31 -4.70 -12.75
N VAL A 72 -5.13 -4.22 -12.37
CA VAL A 72 -4.63 -2.89 -12.76
C VAL A 72 -4.25 -2.74 -14.24
N LYS A 73 -4.33 -3.82 -15.02
CA LYS A 73 -4.17 -3.83 -16.49
C LYS A 73 -5.51 -3.81 -17.23
N SER A 74 -6.63 -3.91 -16.51
CA SER A 74 -7.96 -3.97 -17.08
C SER A 74 -8.42 -2.62 -17.62
N LYS A 75 -9.22 -2.63 -18.68
CA LYS A 75 -9.78 -1.42 -19.28
C LYS A 75 -10.65 -0.67 -18.26
N GLY A 76 -10.43 0.63 -18.13
CA GLY A 76 -11.22 1.50 -17.26
C GLY A 76 -10.66 1.69 -15.85
N VAL A 77 -9.68 0.88 -15.43
CA VAL A 77 -9.07 1.02 -14.10
C VAL A 77 -8.35 2.36 -13.94
N ASP A 78 -7.80 2.94 -15.01
CA ASP A 78 -7.19 4.27 -14.94
C ASP A 78 -8.18 5.37 -14.52
N LYS A 79 -9.45 5.32 -14.96
CA LYS A 79 -10.48 6.27 -14.52
C LYS A 79 -10.81 6.10 -13.04
N MET A 80 -10.86 4.85 -12.57
CA MET A 80 -11.08 4.55 -11.17
C MET A 80 -9.92 5.05 -10.30
N ILE A 81 -8.67 4.79 -10.72
CA ILE A 81 -7.47 5.29 -10.05
C ILE A 81 -7.52 6.82 -9.95
N LEU A 82 -7.80 7.53 -11.05
CA LEU A 82 -7.91 8.98 -11.04
C LEU A 82 -9.01 9.49 -10.09
N THR A 83 -10.14 8.79 -10.02
CA THR A 83 -11.23 9.14 -9.09
C THR A 83 -10.77 9.01 -7.63
N ILE A 84 -10.07 7.93 -7.29
CA ILE A 84 -9.54 7.70 -5.94
C ILE A 84 -8.46 8.74 -5.61
N VAL A 85 -7.55 9.01 -6.55
CA VAL A 85 -6.49 10.02 -6.39
C VAL A 85 -7.10 11.38 -6.12
N ASN A 86 -8.12 11.79 -6.87
CA ASN A 86 -8.82 13.05 -6.62
C ASN A 86 -9.44 13.09 -5.21
N GLY A 87 -10.05 11.98 -4.76
CA GLY A 87 -10.56 11.85 -3.40
C GLY A 87 -9.47 12.06 -2.34
N ILE A 88 -8.33 11.35 -2.49
CA ILE A 88 -7.16 11.48 -1.61
C ILE A 88 -6.64 12.91 -1.58
N MET A 89 -6.48 13.54 -2.75
CA MET A 89 -5.91 14.88 -2.87
C MET A 89 -6.84 15.98 -2.34
N SER A 90 -8.16 15.74 -2.38
CA SER A 90 -9.17 16.65 -1.83
C SER A 90 -9.31 16.57 -0.31
N ASP A 91 -8.89 15.45 0.31
CA ASP A 91 -8.96 15.24 1.75
C ASP A 91 -7.60 15.53 2.41
N ASN A 92 -7.58 16.41 3.42
CA ASN A 92 -6.34 16.83 4.07
C ASN A 92 -5.62 15.70 4.82
N VAL A 93 -6.36 14.77 5.41
CA VAL A 93 -5.81 13.67 6.20
C VAL A 93 -5.22 12.62 5.26
N LEU A 94 -5.97 12.22 4.24
CA LEU A 94 -5.52 11.24 3.24
C LEU A 94 -4.35 11.77 2.42
N ARG A 95 -4.37 13.06 2.06
CA ARG A 95 -3.24 13.71 1.39
C ARG A 95 -1.99 13.69 2.26
N LYS A 96 -2.11 14.02 3.55
CA LYS A 96 -0.98 13.97 4.49
C LYS A 96 -0.42 12.55 4.62
N GLN A 97 -1.28 11.55 4.77
CA GLN A 97 -0.85 10.14 4.84
C GLN A 97 -0.12 9.72 3.56
N SER A 98 -0.64 10.11 2.39
CA SER A 98 -0.02 9.82 1.11
C SER A 98 1.35 10.47 0.98
N LEU A 99 1.52 11.73 1.42
CA LEU A 99 2.81 12.40 1.42
C LEU A 99 3.83 11.71 2.33
N LEU A 100 3.41 11.18 3.50
CA LEU A 100 4.30 10.40 4.38
C LEU A 100 4.77 9.10 3.72
N ILE A 101 3.90 8.44 2.96
CA ILE A 101 4.28 7.26 2.17
C ILE A 101 5.29 7.67 1.10
N ILE A 102 5.02 8.74 0.34
CA ILE A 102 5.92 9.22 -0.71
C ILE A 102 7.30 9.55 -0.14
N ASP A 103 7.36 10.34 0.93
CA ASP A 103 8.61 10.74 1.59
C ASP A 103 9.44 9.52 2.02
N ARG A 104 8.79 8.47 2.54
CA ARG A 104 9.46 7.24 2.95
C ARG A 104 10.09 6.45 1.80
N PHE A 105 9.41 6.41 0.65
CA PHE A 105 9.78 5.54 -0.48
C PHE A 105 10.53 6.27 -1.59
N ALA A 106 10.45 7.59 -1.70
CA ALA A 106 11.19 8.42 -2.65
C ALA A 106 12.67 8.54 -2.25
N ARG A 107 13.38 7.42 -2.26
CA ARG A 107 14.82 7.36 -1.99
C ARG A 107 15.67 7.77 -3.18
#